data_AF-A0A5C9EXK1-F1
#
_entry.id   AF-A0A5C9EXK1-F1
#
_cell.length_a   1.000
_cell.length_b   1.000
_cell.length_c   1.000
_cell.angle_alpha   90.00
_cell.angle_beta   90.00
_cell.angle_gamma   90.00
#
_symmetry.space_group_name_H-M   'P 1'
#
loop_
_entity.id
_entity.type
_entity.pdbx_description
1 polymer ?
#
loop_
_entity_poly.entity_id
_entity_poly.type
_entity_poly.pdbx_seq_one_letter_code
_entity_poly.pdbx_strand_id
1 'polypeptide(L)'
;MNNNIKIDFSKKRIKLPKIKTWIRFKDNRSFYEPINHVTVSKTKSGKYYVSILIEEELEVSPFKEVHRDAIAAFDMAASEFLVGEEKTFSNPRFYRSSEAPLKKLHRRVSRKKKGSKNRGKHDFG
;
A
#
# COMPACT_ATOMS: atom_id res chain seq x y z
N MET A 1 -11.86 -19.94 11.40
CA MET A 1 -11.32 -19.35 10.16
C MET A 1 -12.31 -19.58 9.01
N ASN A 2 -12.69 -18.54 8.27
CA ASN A 2 -13.58 -18.68 7.13
C ASN A 2 -12.78 -19.21 5.92
N ASN A 3 -12.72 -20.53 5.75
CA ASN A 3 -11.97 -21.26 4.70
C ASN A 3 -12.45 -21.06 3.25
N ASN A 4 -13.16 -19.96 2.94
CA ASN A 4 -13.80 -19.74 1.64
C ASN A 4 -13.03 -18.79 0.70
N ILE A 5 -11.87 -18.28 1.11
CA ILE A 5 -10.96 -17.52 0.24
C ILE A 5 -9.84 -18.44 -0.23
N LYS A 6 -9.54 -18.44 -1.53
CA LYS A 6 -8.42 -19.20 -2.11
C LYS A 6 -7.70 -18.37 -3.16
N ILE A 7 -6.39 -18.48 -3.24
CA ILE A 7 -5.57 -17.79 -4.26
C ILE A 7 -4.75 -18.83 -5.01
N ASP A 8 -4.74 -18.71 -6.33
CA ASP A 8 -3.86 -19.44 -7.23
C ASP A 8 -2.90 -18.41 -7.84
N PHE A 9 -1.69 -18.32 -7.29
CA PHE A 9 -0.66 -17.40 -7.76
C PHE A 9 -0.14 -17.78 -9.16
N SER A 10 -0.11 -19.07 -9.50
CA SER A 10 0.36 -19.56 -10.80
C SER A 10 -0.55 -19.10 -11.95
N LYS A 11 -1.87 -19.19 -11.76
CA LYS A 11 -2.87 -18.76 -12.75
C LYS A 11 -3.33 -17.32 -12.55
N LYS A 12 -2.81 -16.65 -11.51
CA LYS A 12 -3.20 -15.30 -11.05
C LYS A 12 -4.70 -15.17 -10.87
N ARG A 13 -5.29 -16.05 -10.06
CA ARG A 13 -6.73 -16.06 -9.77
C ARG A 13 -7.02 -16.10 -8.28
N ILE A 14 -8.12 -15.47 -7.86
CA ILE A 14 -8.63 -15.49 -6.50
C ILE A 14 -10.10 -15.95 -6.50
N LYS A 15 -10.46 -16.76 -5.50
CA LYS A 15 -11.82 -17.13 -5.17
C LYS A 15 -12.24 -16.39 -3.91
N LEU A 16 -13.38 -15.72 -3.96
CA LEU A 16 -13.94 -14.95 -2.86
C LEU A 16 -15.22 -15.63 -2.35
N PRO A 17 -15.58 -15.53 -1.05
CA PRO A 17 -16.65 -16.34 -0.46
C PRO A 17 -18.01 -16.20 -1.14
N LYS A 18 -18.37 -14.99 -1.56
CA LYS A 18 -19.67 -14.67 -2.17
C LYS A 18 -19.64 -14.77 -3.71
N ILE A 19 -18.52 -15.16 -4.31
CA ILE A 19 -18.34 -15.23 -5.75
C ILE A 19 -18.03 -16.67 -6.14
N LYS A 20 -18.96 -17.28 -6.88
CA LYS A 20 -18.89 -18.71 -7.22
C LYS A 20 -17.77 -19.05 -8.21
N THR A 21 -17.22 -18.06 -8.90
CA THR A 21 -16.20 -18.21 -9.93
C THR A 21 -14.83 -17.66 -9.49
N TRP A 22 -13.79 -18.14 -10.16
CA TRP A 22 -12.43 -17.61 -10.01
C TRP A 22 -12.29 -16.28 -10.74
N ILE A 23 -11.70 -15.28 -10.08
CA ILE A 23 -11.46 -13.95 -10.65
C ILE A 23 -9.96 -13.80 -10.93
N ARG A 24 -9.61 -13.35 -12.14
CA ARG A 24 -8.21 -13.02 -12.46
C ARG A 24 -7.79 -11.72 -11.79
N PHE A 25 -6.58 -11.66 -11.25
CA PHE A 25 -5.98 -10.44 -10.72
C PHE A 25 -4.70 -10.07 -11.48
N LYS A 26 -4.25 -8.81 -11.34
CA LYS A 26 -3.03 -8.28 -11.96
C LYS A 26 -2.06 -7.81 -10.86
N ASP A 27 -1.37 -8.77 -10.27
CA ASP A 27 -0.34 -8.59 -9.24
C ASP A 27 0.68 -9.72 -9.41
N ASN A 28 1.92 -9.49 -8.97
CA ASN A 28 3.01 -10.46 -9.01
C ASN A 28 3.48 -10.90 -7.63
N ARG A 29 2.91 -10.33 -6.55
CA ARG A 29 3.22 -10.73 -5.18
C ARG A 29 2.67 -12.12 -4.86
N SER A 30 3.40 -12.87 -4.05
CA SER A 30 3.02 -14.17 -3.50
C SER A 30 3.35 -14.21 -2.01
N PHE A 31 2.63 -15.04 -1.27
CA PHE A 31 2.79 -15.22 0.17
C PHE A 31 2.26 -16.61 0.54
N TYR A 32 2.67 -17.13 1.71
CA TYR A 32 2.32 -18.49 2.16
C TYR A 32 1.48 -18.48 3.44
N GLU A 33 1.40 -17.33 4.08
CA GLU A 33 0.76 -17.11 5.36
C GLU A 33 -0.77 -17.23 5.24
N PRO A 34 -1.45 -17.63 6.33
CA PRO A 34 -2.90 -17.62 6.37
C PRO A 34 -3.49 -16.23 6.10
N ILE A 35 -4.61 -16.22 5.38
CA ILE A 35 -5.35 -14.99 5.12
C ILE A 35 -6.26 -14.69 6.31
N ASN A 36 -6.03 -13.55 6.97
CA ASN A 36 -6.86 -13.06 8.07
C ASN A 36 -8.11 -12.36 7.55
N HIS A 37 -7.94 -11.39 6.66
CA HIS A 37 -9.04 -10.59 6.12
C HIS A 37 -8.87 -10.29 4.63
N VAL A 38 -10.00 -10.16 3.94
CA VAL A 38 -10.04 -9.68 2.56
C VAL A 38 -11.09 -8.59 2.42
N THR A 39 -10.67 -7.46 1.84
CA THR A 39 -11.55 -6.35 1.53
C THR A 39 -11.57 -6.13 0.02
N VAL A 40 -12.77 -6.14 -0.57
CA VAL A 40 -12.98 -5.78 -1.97
C VAL A 40 -13.41 -4.32 -2.02
N SER A 41 -12.70 -3.51 -2.79
CA SER A 41 -13.05 -2.11 -3.03
C SER A 41 -13.29 -1.86 -4.52
N LYS A 42 -14.14 -0.88 -4.82
CA LYS A 42 -14.43 -0.43 -6.18
C LYS A 42 -14.16 1.06 -6.27
N THR A 43 -13.34 1.45 -7.24
CA THR A 43 -13.11 2.88 -7.52
C THR A 43 -14.26 3.47 -8.31
N LYS A 44 -14.27 4.79 -8.46
CA LYS A 44 -15.35 5.47 -9.18
C LYS A 44 -15.23 5.34 -10.69
N SER A 45 -14.04 5.01 -11.20
CA SER A 45 -13.88 4.54 -12.59
C SER A 45 -14.33 3.09 -12.80
N GLY A 46 -14.75 2.39 -11.74
CA GLY A 46 -15.28 1.03 -11.82
C GLY A 46 -14.23 -0.06 -11.72
N LYS A 47 -12.97 0.29 -11.42
CA LYS A 47 -11.91 -0.70 -11.16
C LYS A 47 -12.14 -1.37 -9.81
N TYR A 48 -11.89 -2.66 -9.74
CA TYR A 48 -11.97 -3.44 -8.52
C TYR A 48 -10.59 -3.76 -7.99
N TYR A 49 -10.41 -3.67 -6.68
CA TYR A 49 -9.19 -4.04 -5.96
C TYR A 49 -9.53 -4.99 -4.83
N VAL A 50 -8.57 -5.83 -4.50
CA VAL A 50 -8.65 -6.76 -3.37
C VAL A 50 -7.46 -6.50 -2.45
N SER A 51 -7.73 -6.06 -1.24
CA SER A 51 -6.74 -5.96 -0.17
C SER A 51 -6.79 -7.22 0.66
N ILE A 52 -5.64 -7.88 0.81
CA ILE A 52 -5.50 -9.12 1.58
C ILE A 52 -4.63 -8.78 2.78
N LEU A 53 -5.16 -9.04 3.97
CA LEU A 53 -4.43 -8.95 5.23
C LEU A 53 -3.94 -10.35 5.59
N ILE A 54 -2.63 -10.48 5.71
CA ILE A 54 -1.94 -11.64 6.24
C ILE A 54 -1.23 -11.23 7.53
N GLU A 55 -0.96 -12.21 8.37
CA GLU A 55 -0.15 -12.04 9.57
C GLU A 55 0.99 -13.04 9.48
N GLU A 56 2.20 -12.52 9.62
CA GLU A 56 3.44 -13.29 9.56
C GLU A 56 4.08 -13.20 10.94
N GLU A 57 4.32 -14.35 11.55
CA GLU A 57 5.09 -14.41 12.78
C GLU A 57 6.57 -14.48 12.41
N LEU A 58 7.30 -13.43 12.76
CA LEU A 58 8.75 -13.39 12.55
C LEU A 58 9.43 -13.96 13.79
N GLU A 59 10.25 -14.99 13.62
CA GLU A 59 11.16 -15.45 14.67
C GLU A 59 12.27 -14.42 14.89
N VAL A 60 11.95 -13.35 15.60
CA VAL A 60 12.94 -12.37 16.04
C VAL A 60 13.40 -12.80 17.43
N SER A 61 14.57 -13.44 17.48
CA SER A 61 15.27 -13.61 18.75
C SER A 61 15.76 -12.23 19.20
N PRO A 62 15.38 -11.73 20.39
CA PRO A 62 15.96 -10.49 20.90
C PRO A 62 17.47 -10.67 21.00
N PHE A 63 18.23 -9.67 20.56
CA PHE A 63 19.67 -9.63 20.77
C PHE A 63 19.93 -9.71 22.28
N LYS A 64 20.67 -10.73 22.71
CA LYS A 64 20.98 -10.96 24.14
C LYS A 64 21.87 -9.83 24.71
N GLU A 65 22.69 -9.24 23.85
CA GLU A 65 23.53 -8.08 24.15
C GLU A 65 23.50 -7.13 22.95
N VAL A 66 23.41 -5.83 23.22
CA VAL A 66 23.54 -4.78 22.21
C VAL A 66 24.90 -4.11 22.44
N HIS A 67 25.82 -4.30 21.50
CA HIS A 67 27.12 -3.62 21.56
C HIS A 67 26.97 -2.16 21.08
N ARG A 68 27.68 -1.22 21.73
CA ARG A 68 27.52 0.22 21.46
C ARG A 68 27.89 0.60 20.02
N ASP A 69 28.88 -0.07 19.46
CA ASP A 69 29.33 0.04 18.07
C ASP A 69 28.32 -0.52 17.05
N ALA A 70 27.32 -1.29 17.49
CA ALA A 70 26.22 -1.76 16.66
C ALA A 70 24.97 -0.83 16.72
N ILE A 71 25.01 0.23 17.53
CA ILE A 71 23.91 1.20 17.62
C ILE A 71 24.11 2.24 16.51
N ALA A 72 23.19 2.27 15.55
CA ALA A 72 23.14 3.32 14.54
C ALA A 72 21.92 4.22 14.78
N ALA A 73 22.16 5.52 14.94
CA ALA A 73 21.10 6.53 14.94
C ALA A 73 20.82 6.98 13.50
N PHE A 74 19.54 7.08 13.15
CA PHE A 74 19.10 7.62 11.87
C PHE A 74 18.12 8.78 12.10
N ASP A 75 18.45 9.92 11.53
CA ASP A 75 17.61 11.11 11.51
C ASP A 75 17.08 11.40 10.11
N MET A 76 15.99 12.17 10.04
CA MET A 76 15.40 12.65 8.79
C MET A 76 15.08 14.15 8.91
N ALA A 77 15.39 14.90 7.85
CA ALA A 77 15.11 16.33 7.73
C ALA A 77 14.44 16.68 6.40
N ALA A 78 13.92 17.91 6.28
CA ALA A 78 13.31 18.37 5.02
C ALA A 78 14.34 18.46 3.86
N SER A 79 15.62 18.67 4.16
CA SER A 79 16.73 18.65 3.21
C SER A 79 17.34 17.26 3.04
N GLU A 80 17.41 16.45 4.10
CA GLU A 80 18.08 15.14 4.12
C GLU A 80 17.08 14.00 4.36
N PHE A 81 17.03 13.02 3.45
CA PHE A 81 16.13 11.86 3.57
C PHE A 81 16.53 10.91 4.70
N LEU A 82 17.83 10.71 4.89
CA LEU A 82 18.38 9.85 5.92
C LEU A 82 19.75 10.40 6.32
N VAL A 83 19.97 10.64 7.60
CA VAL A 83 21.24 11.06 8.18
C VAL A 83 21.63 10.01 9.21
N GLY A 84 22.72 9.29 8.97
CA GLY A 84 23.34 8.40 9.95
C GLY A 84 24.80 8.78 10.16
N GLU A 85 25.46 8.12 11.10
CA GLU A 85 26.85 8.43 11.48
C GLU A 85 27.84 8.31 10.30
N GLU A 86 27.69 7.28 9.47
CA GLU A 86 28.59 7.03 8.33
C GLU A 86 28.04 7.49 6.98
N LYS A 87 26.72 7.72 6.89
CA LYS A 87 26.06 7.94 5.59
C LYS A 87 24.88 8.90 5.68
N THR A 88 24.91 9.87 4.78
CA THR A 88 23.81 10.81 4.57
C THR A 88 23.27 10.70 3.14
N PHE A 89 21.95 10.74 3.01
CA PHE A 89 21.23 10.75 1.75
C PHE A 89 20.39 12.02 1.65
N SER A 90 20.67 12.84 0.63
CA SER A 90 19.87 14.03 0.33
C SER A 90 18.42 13.66 0.01
N ASN A 91 17.47 14.52 0.36
CA ASN A 91 16.06 14.30 0.04
C ASN A 91 15.82 14.38 -1.49
N PRO A 92 15.44 13.27 -2.16
CA PRO A 92 15.20 13.27 -3.59
C PRO A 92 13.91 14.00 -3.98
N ARG A 93 13.10 14.43 -3.00
CA ARG A 93 11.88 15.22 -3.16
C ARG A 93 10.92 14.65 -4.20
N PHE A 94 10.71 13.33 -4.19
CA PHE A 94 9.84 12.61 -5.14
C PHE A 94 8.43 13.21 -5.27
N TYR A 95 7.92 13.88 -4.22
CA TYR A 95 6.61 14.52 -4.21
C TYR A 95 6.52 15.77 -5.10
N ARG A 96 7.64 16.43 -5.44
CA ARG A 96 7.65 17.70 -6.19
C ARG A 96 7.08 17.57 -7.59
N SER A 97 7.37 16.46 -8.27
CA SER A 97 6.82 16.16 -9.60
C SER A 97 5.29 16.02 -9.55
N SER A 98 4.76 15.48 -8.45
CA SER A 98 3.34 15.27 -8.23
C SER A 98 2.61 16.50 -7.65
N GLU A 99 3.32 17.47 -7.07
CA GLU A 99 2.74 18.61 -6.34
C GLU A 99 1.87 19.50 -7.24
N ALA A 100 2.38 19.90 -8.42
CA ALA A 100 1.65 20.77 -9.33
C ALA A 100 0.40 20.09 -9.95
N PRO A 101 0.48 18.84 -10.46
CA PRO A 101 -0.70 18.06 -10.86
C PRO A 101 -1.72 17.92 -9.73
N LEU A 102 -1.28 17.57 -8.52
CA LEU A 102 -2.15 17.37 -7.37
C LEU A 102 -2.89 18.66 -7.00
N LYS A 103 -2.18 19.79 -6.92
CA LYS A 103 -2.82 21.11 -6.66
C LYS A 103 -3.89 21.46 -7.69
N LYS A 104 -3.67 21.15 -8.97
CA LYS A 104 -4.67 21.35 -10.04
C LYS A 104 -5.90 20.45 -9.82
N LEU A 105 -5.69 19.18 -9.47
CA LEU A 105 -6.77 18.23 -9.20
C LEU A 105 -7.59 18.61 -7.96
N HIS A 106 -6.94 18.96 -6.85
CA HIS A 106 -7.62 19.43 -5.63
C HIS A 106 -8.48 20.65 -5.89
N ARG A 107 -7.96 21.65 -6.63
CA ARG A 107 -8.74 22.85 -7.03
C ARG A 107 -9.92 22.53 -7.94
N ARG A 108 -9.77 21.56 -8.85
CA ARG A 108 -10.87 21.10 -9.71
C ARG A 108 -11.96 20.41 -8.88
N VAL A 109 -11.60 19.66 -7.84
CA VAL A 109 -12.54 19.00 -6.93
C VAL A 109 -13.24 20.01 -6.02
N SER A 110 -12.53 21.00 -5.49
CA SER A 110 -13.09 21.98 -4.54
C SER A 110 -14.17 22.87 -5.17
N ARG A 111 -14.04 23.17 -6.47
CA ARG A 111 -15.03 23.97 -7.23
C ARG A 111 -16.31 23.20 -7.58
N LYS A 112 -16.37 21.90 -7.35
CA LYS A 112 -17.56 21.08 -7.65
C LYS A 112 -18.50 21.05 -6.45
N LYS A 113 -19.81 21.13 -6.72
CA LYS A 113 -20.87 21.02 -5.69
C LYS A 113 -20.65 19.78 -4.81
N LYS A 114 -20.61 19.97 -3.49
CA LYS A 114 -20.51 18.89 -2.49
C LYS A 114 -21.64 17.87 -2.73
N GLY A 115 -21.33 16.58 -2.67
CA GLY A 115 -22.28 15.50 -2.95
C GLY A 115 -22.61 15.24 -4.43
N SER A 116 -22.19 16.10 -5.37
CA SER A 116 -22.49 15.88 -6.79
C SER A 116 -21.76 14.66 -7.37
N LYS A 117 -22.42 13.95 -8.31
CA LYS A 117 -21.80 12.85 -9.07
C LYS A 117 -20.49 13.28 -9.75
N ASN A 118 -20.41 14.54 -10.22
CA ASN A 118 -19.22 15.11 -10.85
C ASN A 118 -18.05 15.33 -9.89
N ARG A 119 -18.31 15.68 -8.61
CA ARG A 119 -17.28 15.70 -7.55
C ARG A 119 -16.81 14.29 -7.23
N GLY A 120 -17.73 13.34 -7.32
CA GLY A 120 -17.48 11.90 -7.25
C GLY A 120 -16.37 11.46 -8.20
N LYS A 121 -16.52 11.67 -9.51
CA LYS A 121 -15.70 11.10 -10.62
C LYS A 121 -14.15 11.18 -10.54
N HIS A 122 -13.55 11.83 -9.56
CA HIS A 122 -12.09 11.83 -9.40
C HIS A 122 -11.61 10.52 -8.78
N ASP A 123 -10.93 9.70 -9.58
CA ASP A 123 -10.00 8.69 -9.10
C ASP A 123 -8.62 9.35 -8.97
N PHE A 124 -8.11 9.39 -7.74
CA PHE A 124 -6.69 9.60 -7.50
C PHE A 124 -6.07 8.22 -7.75
N GLY A 125 -5.61 8.00 -8.99
CA GLY A 125 -4.99 6.74 -9.38
C GLY A 125 -3.81 6.39 -8.49
#